data_AF-A0A251TKV0-F1
#
_entry.id   AF-A0A251TKV0-F1
#
_cell.length_a   1.000
_cell.length_b   1.000
_cell.length_c   1.000
_cell.angle_alpha   90.00
_cell.angle_beta   90.00
_cell.angle_gamma   90.00
#
_symmetry.space_group_name_H-M   'P 1'
#
loop_
_entity.id
_entity.type
_entity.pdbx_description
1 polymer ?
#
loop_
_entity_poly.entity_id
_entity_poly.type
_entity_poly.pdbx_seq_one_letter_code
_entity_poly.pdbx_strand_id
1 'polypeptide(L)'
;MTVELFGEQTEEYQIEGQFANRNCMIYDSAKETVAEIRRKVDATTNVTLGKDVFLLTLKPGFDGAFAMGLVLVLDQINGDDGDDDGDVDPTTYCNLST
;
A
#
# COMPACT_ATOMS: atom_id res chain seq x y z
N MET A 1 -17.29 35.77 -26.62
CA MET A 1 -16.78 34.39 -26.49
C MET A 1 -15.53 34.45 -25.64
N THR A 2 -15.66 34.28 -24.34
CA THR A 2 -14.52 34.12 -23.44
C THR A 2 -14.24 32.63 -23.36
N VAL A 3 -13.13 32.21 -23.95
CA VAL A 3 -12.60 30.87 -23.73
C VAL A 3 -12.02 30.87 -22.32
N GLU A 4 -12.72 30.21 -21.41
CA GLU A 4 -12.16 29.90 -20.10
C GLU A 4 -11.07 28.86 -20.35
N LEU A 5 -9.82 29.29 -20.20
CA LEU A 5 -8.70 28.37 -20.06
C LEU A 5 -8.97 27.61 -18.76
N PHE A 6 -9.57 26.42 -18.87
CA PHE A 6 -9.45 25.42 -17.82
C PHE A 6 -7.96 25.16 -17.69
N GLY A 7 -7.29 25.90 -16.80
CA GLY A 7 -5.96 25.54 -16.38
C GLY A 7 -6.05 24.07 -16.02
N GLU A 8 -5.34 23.23 -16.75
CA GLU A 8 -5.12 21.85 -16.37
C GLU A 8 -4.43 21.91 -15.01
N GLN A 9 -5.23 21.94 -13.94
CA GLN A 9 -4.78 21.63 -12.60
C GLN A 9 -4.55 20.13 -12.64
N THR A 10 -3.43 19.73 -13.22
CA THR A 10 -2.96 18.36 -13.16
C THR A 10 -2.65 18.11 -11.70
N GLU A 11 -3.62 17.54 -10.99
CA GLU A 11 -3.43 16.98 -9.66
C GLU A 11 -2.43 15.83 -9.81
N GLU A 12 -1.15 16.15 -9.62
CA GLU A 12 -0.06 15.20 -9.70
C GLU A 12 0.07 14.49 -8.35
N TYR A 13 0.05 13.16 -8.40
CA TYR A 13 0.28 12.31 -7.25
C TYR A 13 1.53 11.49 -7.46
N GLN A 14 2.45 11.56 -6.50
CA GLN A 14 3.65 10.75 -6.49
C GLN A 14 3.49 9.60 -5.52
N ILE A 15 3.77 8.37 -5.97
CA ILE A 15 3.72 7.18 -5.13
C ILE A 15 5.16 6.73 -4.90
N GLU A 16 5.59 6.65 -3.65
CA GLU A 16 6.91 6.12 -3.27
C GLU A 16 6.76 4.91 -2.35
N GLY A 17 7.80 4.07 -2.34
CA GLY A 17 7.88 2.88 -1.49
C GLY A 17 7.67 1.56 -2.24
N GLN A 18 7.45 0.49 -1.48
CA GLN A 18 7.34 -0.87 -2.02
C GLN A 18 5.97 -1.47 -1.74
N PHE A 19 5.18 -1.63 -2.81
CA PHE A 19 3.81 -2.10 -2.70
C PHE A 19 3.71 -3.59 -2.34
N ALA A 20 4.69 -4.40 -2.77
CA ALA A 20 4.82 -5.80 -2.38
C ALA A 20 4.91 -5.99 -0.85
N ASN A 21 5.57 -5.06 -0.16
CA ASN A 21 5.67 -5.06 1.30
C ASN A 21 4.56 -4.26 1.98
N ARG A 22 3.57 -3.77 1.20
CA ARG A 22 2.50 -2.87 1.63
C ARG A 22 3.08 -1.68 2.43
N ASN A 23 4.17 -1.10 1.95
CA ASN A 23 4.86 0.02 2.59
C ASN A 23 5.05 1.15 1.58
N CYS A 24 3.95 1.83 1.28
CA CYS A 24 3.89 2.90 0.27
C CYS A 24 3.33 4.18 0.88
N MET A 25 3.82 5.32 0.41
CA MET A 25 3.23 6.62 0.65
C MET A 25 2.83 7.26 -0.68
N ILE A 26 1.70 7.95 -0.63
CA ILE A 26 1.17 8.74 -1.72
C ILE A 26 1.29 10.20 -1.29
N TYR A 27 1.91 10.99 -2.15
CA TYR A 27 2.16 12.41 -1.95
C TYR A 27 1.40 13.24 -2.99
N ASP A 28 0.98 14.42 -2.60
CA ASP A 28 0.50 15.45 -3.52
C ASP A 28 1.67 16.21 -4.19
N SER A 29 1.34 17.14 -5.07
CA SER A 29 2.31 18.02 -5.74
C SER A 29 3.15 18.87 -4.77
N ALA A 30 2.65 19.13 -3.56
CA ALA A 30 3.38 19.83 -2.50
C ALA A 30 4.28 18.89 -1.67
N LYS A 31 4.37 17.60 -2.04
CA LYS A 31 5.05 16.53 -1.31
C LYS A 31 4.49 16.29 0.10
N GLU A 32 3.22 16.64 0.35
CA GLU A 32 2.56 16.27 1.58
C GLU A 32 1.97 14.86 1.45
N THR A 33 2.10 14.04 2.51
CA THR A 33 1.52 12.71 2.52
C THR A 33 -0.01 12.81 2.57
N VAL A 34 -0.68 12.34 1.51
CA VAL A 34 -2.14 12.30 1.40
C VAL A 34 -2.71 10.92 1.72
N ALA A 35 -1.92 9.87 1.49
CA ALA A 35 -2.28 8.52 1.86
C ALA A 35 -1.05 7.68 2.19
N GLU A 36 -1.21 6.72 3.09
CA GLU A 36 -0.16 5.81 3.53
C GLU A 36 -0.71 4.39 3.61
N ILE A 37 0.04 3.46 3.04
CA ILE A 37 -0.25 2.02 3.04
C ILE A 37 0.78 1.36 3.93
N ARG A 38 0.32 0.64 4.95
CA ARG A 38 1.14 -0.15 5.88
C ARG A 38 0.60 -1.57 5.99
N ARG A 39 1.51 -2.54 6.08
CA ARG A 39 1.16 -3.93 6.39
C ARG A 39 0.54 -4.03 7.78
N LYS A 40 -0.56 -4.79 7.92
CA LYS A 40 -1.17 -5.01 9.22
C LYS A 40 -0.52 -6.22 9.90
N VAL A 41 0.10 -5.97 11.05
CA VAL A 41 0.71 -6.99 11.90
C VAL A 41 -0.24 -7.28 13.06
N ASP A 42 -0.45 -8.55 13.36
CA ASP A 42 -1.17 -8.94 14.57
C ASP A 42 -0.34 -8.56 15.80
N ALA A 43 -0.90 -7.69 16.65
CA ALA A 43 -0.18 -7.11 17.78
C ALA A 43 0.20 -8.14 18.86
N THR A 44 -0.42 -9.34 18.85
CA THR A 44 -0.21 -10.38 19.86
C THR A 44 0.89 -11.34 19.43
N THR A 45 0.92 -11.69 18.14
CA THR A 45 1.82 -12.71 17.59
C THR A 45 2.99 -12.11 16.80
N ASN A 46 2.96 -10.80 16.50
CA ASN A 46 3.87 -10.11 15.58
C ASN A 46 3.95 -10.77 14.18
N VAL A 47 2.95 -11.58 13.84
CA VAL A 47 2.82 -12.20 12.53
C VAL A 47 2.04 -11.25 11.62
N THR A 48 2.48 -11.15 10.37
CA THR A 48 1.73 -10.41 9.35
C THR A 48 0.40 -11.12 9.13
N LEU A 49 -0.72 -10.44 9.38
CA LEU A 49 -2.01 -10.95 8.94
C LEU A 49 -1.98 -10.88 7.40
N GLY A 50 -2.27 -11.99 6.71
CA GLY A 50 -1.88 -12.29 5.32
C GLY A 50 -1.90 -11.15 4.28
N LYS A 51 -1.33 -11.37 3.09
CA LYS A 51 -1.03 -10.34 2.06
C LYS A 51 -2.15 -9.33 1.74
N ASP A 52 -3.40 -9.71 1.94
CA ASP A 52 -4.60 -8.89 1.69
C ASP A 52 -4.98 -7.97 2.85
N VAL A 53 -4.34 -8.11 4.01
CA VAL A 53 -4.64 -7.35 5.21
C VAL A 53 -3.60 -6.24 5.42
N PHE A 54 -4.04 -5.03 5.13
CA PHE A 54 -3.23 -3.82 5.26
C PHE A 54 -4.04 -2.70 5.93
N LEU A 55 -3.32 -1.67 6.33
CA LEU A 55 -3.84 -0.42 6.86
C LEU A 55 -3.64 0.66 5.80
N LEU A 56 -4.73 1.35 5.46
CA LEU A 56 -4.69 2.53 4.61
C LEU A 56 -5.06 3.75 5.47
N THR A 57 -4.10 4.63 5.70
CA THR A 57 -4.27 5.89 6.44
C THR A 57 -4.38 7.03 5.45
N LEU A 58 -5.41 7.86 5.56
CA LEU A 58 -5.66 8.98 4.63
C LEU A 58 -5.61 10.32 5.36
N LYS A 59 -5.12 11.36 4.68
CA LYS A 59 -5.22 12.75 5.14
C LYS A 59 -6.70 13.14 5.17
N PRO A 60 -7.16 13.87 6.20
CA PRO A 60 -8.54 14.35 6.25
C PRO A 60 -8.87 15.19 5.01
N GLY A 61 -9.97 14.85 4.34
CA GLY A 61 -10.38 15.48 3.08
C GLY A 61 -9.93 14.76 1.81
N PHE A 62 -9.12 13.70 1.93
CA PHE A 62 -8.75 12.85 0.79
C PHE A 62 -9.81 11.78 0.51
N ASP A 63 -10.11 11.52 -0.76
CA ASP A 63 -11.14 10.56 -1.15
C ASP A 63 -10.65 9.12 -1.00
N GLY A 64 -11.34 8.36 -0.14
CA GLY A 64 -10.96 6.98 0.15
C GLY A 64 -11.20 6.03 -1.02
N ALA A 65 -12.17 6.31 -1.90
CA ALA A 65 -12.42 5.48 -3.06
C ALA A 65 -11.31 5.65 -4.11
N PHE A 66 -10.84 6.88 -4.31
CA PHE A 66 -9.68 7.19 -5.15
C PHE A 66 -8.41 6.53 -4.61
N ALA A 67 -8.15 6.66 -3.30
CA ALA A 67 -7.02 6.01 -2.64
C ALA A 67 -7.03 4.48 -2.85
N MET A 68 -8.19 3.85 -2.62
CA MET A 68 -8.37 2.42 -2.85
C MET A 68 -8.23 2.05 -4.33
N GLY A 69 -8.67 2.91 -5.25
CA GLY A 69 -8.44 2.73 -6.69
C GLY A 69 -6.95 2.64 -7.02
N LEU A 70 -6.13 3.53 -6.46
CA LEU A 70 -4.67 3.48 -6.61
C LEU A 70 -4.09 2.19 -6.04
N VAL A 71 -4.55 1.77 -4.85
CA VAL A 71 -4.14 0.48 -4.25
C VAL A 71 -4.43 -0.68 -5.20
N LEU A 72 -5.62 -0.76 -5.79
CA LEU A 72 -6.01 -1.84 -6.70
C LEU A 72 -5.19 -1.84 -8.01
N VAL A 73 -4.86 -0.66 -8.53
CA VAL A 73 -4.00 -0.55 -9.72
C VAL A 73 -2.58 -1.00 -9.40
N LEU A 74 -2.02 -0.55 -8.27
CA LEU A 74 -0.70 -0.99 -7.81
C LEU A 74 -0.67 -2.50 -7.54
N ASP A 75 -1.76 -3.07 -7.02
CA ASP A 75 -1.87 -4.50 -6.78
C ASP A 75 -1.89 -5.32 -8.06
N GLN A 76 -2.57 -4.84 -9.10
CA GLN A 76 -2.52 -5.48 -10.42
C GLN A 76 -1.14 -5.40 -11.07
N ILE A 77 -0.46 -4.25 -10.98
CA ILE A 77 0.90 -4.11 -11.55
C ILE A 77 1.90 -5.00 -10.82
N ASN A 78 1.72 -5.18 -9.51
CA ASN A 78 2.60 -5.99 -8.66
C ASN A 78 2.04 -7.43 -8.46
N GLY A 79 1.02 -7.80 -9.21
CA GLY A 79 0.18 -8.98 -8.97
C GLY A 79 0.17 -9.95 -10.14
N ASP A 80 1.34 -10.47 -10.49
CA ASP A 80 1.62 -11.77 -11.13
C ASP A 80 3.16 -11.89 -11.00
N ASP A 81 3.80 -12.96 -10.52
CA ASP A 81 3.59 -14.37 -10.81
C ASP A 81 4.15 -15.27 -9.68
N GLY A 82 3.43 -16.36 -9.37
CA GLY A 82 4.01 -17.59 -8.83
C GLY A 82 3.89 -17.83 -7.32
N ASP A 83 3.25 -18.94 -6.99
CA ASP A 83 3.32 -19.63 -5.71
C ASP A 83 4.77 -19.74 -5.19
N ASP A 84 5.12 -18.99 -4.15
CA ASP A 84 6.14 -19.42 -3.18
C ASP A 84 5.55 -19.23 -1.80
N ASP A 85 5.07 -20.36 -1.29
CA ASP A 85 4.77 -20.65 0.10
C ASP A 85 6.04 -20.41 0.93
N GLY A 86 6.32 -19.14 1.19
CA GLY A 86 7.39 -18.68 2.06
C GLY A 86 6.83 -18.12 3.36
N ASP A 87 5.72 -18.68 3.87
CA ASP A 87 5.44 -18.59 5.30
C ASP A 87 6.50 -19.46 5.98
N VAL A 88 7.60 -18.82 6.39
CA VAL A 88 8.59 -19.48 7.22
C VAL A 88 7.91 -19.75 8.56
N ASP A 89 7.32 -20.94 8.69
CA ASP A 89 6.76 -21.39 9.94
C ASP A 89 7.90 -21.40 11.00
N PRO A 90 7.76 -20.62 12.10
CA PRO A 90 8.81 -20.50 13.09
C PRO A 90 8.97 -21.75 13.97
N THR A 91 8.18 -22.81 13.80
CA THR A 91 8.34 -24.03 14.61
C THR A 91 9.50 -24.92 14.16
N THR A 92 10.18 -24.62 13.05
CA THR A 92 11.36 -25.39 12.61
C THR A 92 12.55 -25.27 13.58
N TYR A 93 12.63 -24.21 14.40
CA TYR A 93 13.69 -24.08 15.42
C TYR A 93 13.45 -24.92 16.70
N CYS A 94 12.29 -25.55 16.88
CA CYS A 94 12.01 -26.34 18.09
C CYS A 94 12.37 -27.83 18.01
N ASN A 95 12.86 -28.35 16.87
CA ASN A 95 13.16 -29.78 16.74
C ASN A 95 14.64 -30.14 16.52
N LEU A 96 15.57 -29.18 16.61
CA LEU A 96 17.01 -29.50 16.62
C LEU A 96 17.56 -29.65 18.04
N SER A 97 16.88 -30.48 18.84
CA SER A 97 17.42 -31.04 20.08
C SER A 97 16.72 -32.37 20.37
N THR A 98 17.21 -33.42 19.73
CA THR A 98 17.28 -34.77 20.31
C THR A 98 18.57 -35.41 19.84
#